data_AF-I0HTF1-F1
#
_entry.id   AF-I0HTF1-F1
#
_cell.length_a   1.000
_cell.length_b   1.000
_cell.length_c   1.000
_cell.angle_alpha   90.00
_cell.angle_beta   90.00
_cell.angle_gamma   90.00
#
_symmetry.space_group_name_H-M   'P 1'
#
loop_
_entity.id
_entity.type
_entity.pdbx_description
1 polymer ?
#
loop_
_entity_poly.entity_id
_entity_poly.type
_entity_poly.pdbx_seq_one_letter_code
_entity_poly.pdbx_strand_id
1 'polypeptide(L)'
;MTPTLDDRPGPRTASELFWAFSAMALQGFGGVMAVVQRELVERRGWLSNEQFVEDWAVAQVMPGPNVCNLALMYGDRLFGWRGALAALAGLLAFPLVLLLTLGALYGRFAQHAAMVGALRGMGAVAAGLIAGTALKLADSLRRHPMGALPALLLAAAAFAGVALARLPLHLIVFVLGGAAYGLTWRALRRGERR
;
A
#
# COMPACT_ATOMS: atom_id res chain seq x y z
N MET A 1 20.06 -23.64 -13.82
CA MET A 1 19.72 -22.66 -14.87
C MET A 1 19.59 -21.30 -14.23
N THR A 2 20.64 -20.48 -14.31
CA THR A 2 20.59 -19.06 -13.93
C THR A 2 19.67 -18.35 -14.93
N PRO A 3 18.59 -17.67 -14.50
CA PRO A 3 17.76 -16.89 -15.41
C PRO A 3 18.64 -15.84 -16.09
N THR A 4 18.51 -15.74 -17.41
CA THR A 4 19.15 -14.75 -18.27
C THR A 4 18.94 -13.35 -17.69
N LEU A 5 20.02 -12.58 -17.56
CA LEU A 5 19.95 -11.15 -17.28
C LEU A 5 19.10 -10.50 -18.37
N ASP A 6 17.90 -10.10 -17.99
CA ASP A 6 16.99 -9.28 -18.80
C ASP A 6 17.77 -8.07 -19.33
N ASP A 7 17.69 -7.79 -20.64
CA ASP A 7 18.26 -6.60 -21.30
C ASP A 7 17.52 -5.30 -20.90
N ARG A 8 16.87 -5.30 -19.73
CA ARG A 8 16.08 -4.18 -19.24
C ARG A 8 16.99 -3.09 -18.71
N PRO A 9 16.60 -1.82 -18.91
CA PRO A 9 17.34 -0.71 -18.34
C PRO A 9 17.27 -0.80 -16.82
N GLY A 10 18.39 -1.15 -16.17
CA GLY A 10 18.56 -0.98 -14.73
C GLY A 10 18.91 0.48 -14.39
N PRO A 11 18.77 0.88 -13.11
CA PRO A 11 19.26 2.18 -12.66
C PRO A 11 20.75 2.31 -12.98
N ARG A 12 21.17 3.46 -13.50
CA ARG A 12 22.55 3.70 -13.93
C ARG A 12 23.45 4.07 -12.75
N THR A 13 22.87 4.60 -11.68
CA THR A 13 23.58 5.05 -10.48
C THR A 13 22.77 4.81 -9.21
N ALA A 14 23.48 4.70 -8.07
CA ALA A 14 22.84 4.64 -6.75
C ALA A 14 22.03 5.91 -6.42
N SER A 15 22.35 7.06 -7.02
CA SER A 15 21.57 8.30 -6.87
C SER A 15 20.21 8.22 -7.58
N GLU A 16 20.14 7.56 -8.72
CA GLU A 16 18.88 7.33 -9.42
C GLU A 16 17.94 6.44 -8.60
N LEU A 17 18.51 5.42 -7.96
CA LEU A 17 17.82 4.56 -7.00
C LEU A 17 17.30 5.36 -5.81
N PHE A 18 18.13 6.20 -5.20
CA PHE A 18 17.72 7.09 -4.10
C PHE A 18 16.50 7.94 -4.48
N TRP A 19 16.55 8.64 -5.60
CA TRP A 19 15.45 9.51 -6.03
C TRP A 19 14.19 8.74 -6.43
N ALA A 20 14.33 7.54 -6.99
CA ALA A 20 13.21 6.66 -7.27
C ALA A 20 12.47 6.27 -5.99
N PHE A 21 13.22 5.79 -4.99
CA PHE A 21 12.64 5.40 -3.71
C PHE A 21 12.07 6.58 -2.93
N SER A 22 12.67 7.77 -3.02
CA SER A 22 12.09 9.00 -2.46
C SER A 22 10.74 9.37 -3.12
N ALA A 23 10.67 9.29 -4.44
CA ALA A 23 9.43 9.59 -5.17
C ALA A 23 8.32 8.59 -4.84
N MET A 24 8.65 7.30 -4.69
CA MET A 24 7.69 6.27 -4.26
C MET A 24 7.18 6.53 -2.85
N ALA A 25 8.06 6.91 -1.92
CA ALA A 25 7.71 7.17 -0.54
C ALA A 25 6.65 8.27 -0.38
N LEU A 26 6.74 9.31 -1.22
CA LEU A 26 5.79 10.43 -1.25
C LEU A 26 4.43 10.08 -1.87
N GLN A 27 4.35 9.01 -2.65
CA GLN A 27 3.16 8.64 -3.42
C GLN A 27 2.40 7.45 -2.81
N GLY A 28 2.87 6.87 -1.71
CA GLY A 28 2.35 5.64 -1.11
C GLY A 28 0.90 5.69 -0.56
N PHE A 29 0.14 6.75 -0.81
CA PHE A 29 -1.22 6.91 -0.31
C PHE A 29 -2.21 6.03 -1.08
N GLY A 30 -3.02 5.23 -0.37
CA GLY A 30 -4.13 4.45 -0.96
C GLY A 30 -3.75 3.09 -1.58
N GLY A 31 -2.50 2.65 -1.48
CA GLY A 31 -2.07 1.32 -1.93
C GLY A 31 -0.60 1.26 -2.31
N VAL A 32 0.28 1.10 -1.31
CA VAL A 32 1.73 1.22 -1.50
C VAL A 32 2.27 0.20 -2.52
N MET A 33 1.76 -1.03 -2.52
CA MET A 33 2.18 -2.06 -3.49
C MET A 33 1.94 -1.61 -4.94
N ALA A 34 0.76 -1.05 -5.24
CA ALA A 34 0.42 -0.59 -6.59
C ALA A 34 1.31 0.60 -7.02
N VAL A 35 1.66 1.49 -6.08
CA VAL A 35 2.58 2.61 -6.33
C VAL A 35 3.97 2.10 -6.66
N VAL A 36 4.49 1.16 -5.87
CA VAL A 36 5.82 0.57 -6.09
C VAL A 36 5.86 -0.21 -7.40
N GLN A 37 4.83 -1.03 -7.68
CA GLN A 37 4.71 -1.77 -8.94
C GLN A 37 4.69 -0.81 -10.14
N ARG A 38 3.85 0.23 -10.09
CA ARG A 38 3.75 1.23 -11.16
C ARG A 38 5.09 1.93 -11.39
N GLU A 39 5.81 2.31 -10.33
CA GLU A 39 7.08 2.99 -10.49
C GLU A 39 8.18 2.06 -11.04
N LEU A 40 8.35 0.87 -10.46
CA LEU A 40 9.44 -0.04 -10.82
C LEU A 40 9.19 -0.82 -12.11
N VAL A 41 7.95 -1.23 -12.37
CA VAL A 41 7.56 -2.04 -13.54
C VAL A 41 7.10 -1.14 -14.68
N GLU A 42 6.06 -0.32 -14.48
CA GLU A 42 5.39 0.39 -15.59
C GLU A 42 6.16 1.63 -16.03
N ARG A 43 6.60 2.48 -15.09
CA ARG A 43 7.20 3.77 -15.40
C ARG A 43 8.67 3.67 -15.74
N ARG A 44 9.43 2.87 -14.97
CA ARG A 44 10.89 2.75 -15.14
C ARG A 44 11.30 1.51 -15.93
N GLY A 45 10.47 0.47 -15.99
CA GLY A 45 10.81 -0.77 -16.69
C GLY A 45 11.99 -1.52 -16.06
N TRP A 46 12.26 -1.30 -14.78
CA TRP A 46 13.40 -1.85 -14.04
C TRP A 46 13.20 -3.31 -13.61
N LEU A 47 11.93 -3.74 -13.51
CA LEU A 47 11.52 -5.09 -13.13
C LEU A 47 10.41 -5.56 -14.09
N SER A 48 10.35 -6.86 -14.38
CA SER A 48 9.09 -7.42 -14.93
C SER A 48 8.05 -7.54 -13.83
N ASN A 49 6.82 -7.82 -14.27
CA ASN A 49 5.76 -8.19 -13.35
C ASN A 49 6.14 -9.44 -12.53
N GLU A 50 6.72 -10.46 -13.17
CA GLU A 50 7.13 -11.70 -12.51
C GLU A 50 8.22 -11.45 -11.47
N GLN A 51 9.28 -10.73 -11.84
CA GLN A 51 10.38 -10.38 -10.92
C GLN A 51 9.87 -9.53 -9.76
N PHE A 52 8.98 -8.58 -10.02
CA PHE A 52 8.37 -7.77 -8.97
C PHE A 52 7.57 -8.64 -7.99
N VAL A 53 6.76 -9.57 -8.48
CA VAL A 53 5.95 -10.46 -7.63
C VAL A 53 6.85 -11.38 -6.80
N GLU A 54 7.91 -11.93 -7.38
CA GLU A 54 8.90 -12.73 -6.65
C GLU A 54 9.60 -11.92 -5.54
N ASP A 55 10.17 -10.76 -5.89
CA ASP A 55 10.87 -9.89 -4.94
C ASP A 55 9.90 -9.40 -3.84
N TRP A 56 8.65 -9.07 -4.20
CA TRP A 56 7.61 -8.65 -3.27
C TRP A 56 7.18 -9.77 -2.32
N ALA A 57 7.02 -11.00 -2.82
CA ALA A 57 6.66 -12.15 -1.99
C ALA A 57 7.71 -12.41 -0.92
N VAL A 58 9.00 -12.34 -1.27
CA VAL A 58 10.08 -12.47 -0.30
C VAL A 58 10.06 -11.31 0.70
N ALA A 59 9.84 -10.08 0.24
CA ALA A 59 9.76 -8.90 1.10
C ALA A 59 8.63 -8.99 2.15
N GLN A 60 7.54 -9.71 1.86
CA GLN A 60 6.43 -9.99 2.79
C GLN A 60 6.75 -11.07 3.83
N VAL A 61 7.67 -11.99 3.53
CA VAL A 61 8.11 -13.03 4.47
C VAL A 61 9.13 -12.48 5.47
N MET A 62 9.94 -11.51 5.03
CA MET A 62 10.91 -10.86 5.90
C MET A 62 10.23 -10.03 7.00
N PRO A 63 10.76 -10.04 8.24
CA PRO A 63 10.23 -9.19 9.30
C PRO A 63 10.48 -7.71 8.96
N GLY A 64 9.45 -6.88 9.12
CA GLY A 64 9.53 -5.43 8.94
C GLY A 64 8.64 -4.89 7.81
N PRO A 65 8.82 -3.61 7.43
CA PRO A 65 8.02 -3.00 6.38
C PRO A 65 8.39 -3.54 5.00
N ASN A 66 7.43 -4.13 4.28
CA ASN A 66 7.64 -4.77 2.97
C ASN A 66 8.42 -3.89 1.97
N VAL A 67 8.12 -2.59 1.91
CA VAL A 67 8.79 -1.66 0.97
C VAL A 67 10.24 -1.42 1.34
N CYS A 68 10.57 -1.38 2.63
CA CYS A 68 11.95 -1.26 3.11
C CYS A 68 12.74 -2.53 2.76
N ASN A 69 12.14 -3.70 2.97
CA ASN A 69 12.76 -4.99 2.63
C ASN A 69 13.03 -5.07 1.12
N LEU A 70 12.04 -4.71 0.29
CA LEU A 70 12.20 -4.62 -1.16
C LEU A 70 13.30 -3.64 -1.56
N ALA A 71 13.36 -2.44 -0.94
CA ALA A 71 14.38 -1.44 -1.21
C ALA A 71 15.80 -1.96 -0.92
N LEU A 72 15.97 -2.63 0.22
CA LEU A 72 17.23 -3.23 0.63
C LEU A 72 17.65 -4.34 -0.32
N MET A 73 16.77 -5.31 -0.59
CA MET A 73 17.06 -6.44 -1.48
C MET A 73 17.37 -5.97 -2.92
N TYR A 74 16.51 -5.10 -3.46
CA TYR A 74 16.66 -4.61 -4.82
C TYR A 74 17.91 -3.73 -4.96
N GLY A 75 18.19 -2.87 -3.98
CA GLY A 75 19.40 -2.06 -3.96
C GLY A 75 20.68 -2.86 -3.78
N ASP A 76 20.66 -3.89 -2.93
CA ASP A 76 21.80 -4.79 -2.74
C ASP A 76 22.14 -5.55 -4.02
N ARG A 77 21.11 -6.05 -4.74
CA ARG A 77 21.30 -6.77 -6.01
C ARG A 77 22.00 -5.94 -7.09
N LEU A 78 21.81 -4.62 -7.09
CA LEU A 78 22.30 -3.72 -8.14
C LEU A 78 23.69 -3.13 -7.85
N PHE A 79 23.90 -2.60 -6.63
CA PHE A 79 25.14 -1.90 -6.26
C PHE A 79 25.74 -2.41 -4.94
N GLY A 80 25.37 -3.62 -4.52
CA GLY A 80 25.73 -4.19 -3.22
C GLY A 80 25.21 -3.34 -2.06
N TRP A 81 25.90 -3.42 -0.92
CA TRP A 81 25.53 -2.70 0.31
C TRP A 81 25.33 -1.19 0.11
N ARG A 82 26.04 -0.57 -0.84
CA ARG A 82 25.90 0.86 -1.16
C ARG A 82 24.56 1.18 -1.81
N GLY A 83 24.09 0.29 -2.69
CA GLY A 83 22.78 0.39 -3.31
C GLY A 83 21.65 0.15 -2.31
N ALA A 84 21.82 -0.84 -1.42
CA ALA A 84 20.86 -1.11 -0.34
C ALA A 84 20.67 0.12 0.55
N LEU A 85 21.77 0.74 1.00
CA LEU A 85 21.72 1.96 1.80
C LEU A 85 21.15 3.14 1.01
N ALA A 86 21.50 3.30 -0.27
CA ALA A 86 20.96 4.39 -1.08
C ALA A 86 19.45 4.27 -1.31
N ALA A 87 18.94 3.07 -1.57
CA ALA A 87 17.51 2.81 -1.72
C ALA A 87 16.76 3.08 -0.41
N LEU A 88 17.27 2.55 0.71
CA LEU A 88 16.65 2.75 2.02
C LEU A 88 16.71 4.21 2.47
N ALA A 89 17.85 4.88 2.27
CA ALA A 89 17.97 6.31 2.56
C ALA A 89 17.03 7.13 1.68
N GLY A 90 16.88 6.79 0.39
CA GLY A 90 15.93 7.44 -0.50
C GLY A 90 14.50 7.31 0.00
N LEU A 91 14.13 6.10 0.43
CA LEU A 91 12.81 5.78 0.96
C LEU A 91 12.50 6.55 2.26
N LEU A 92 13.49 6.73 3.15
CA LEU A 92 13.27 7.29 4.49
C LEU A 92 13.60 8.78 4.62
N ALA A 93 14.68 9.25 4.01
CA ALA A 93 15.25 10.57 4.28
C ALA A 93 14.28 11.70 3.89
N PHE A 94 13.69 11.63 2.69
CA PHE A 94 12.83 12.71 2.22
C PHE A 94 11.51 12.83 3.00
N PRO A 95 10.74 11.72 3.22
CA PRO A 95 9.56 11.78 4.09
C PRO A 95 9.89 12.20 5.51
N LEU A 96 11.02 11.75 6.07
CA LEU A 96 11.45 12.12 7.42
C LEU A 96 11.73 13.62 7.54
N VAL A 97 12.52 14.18 6.61
CA VAL A 97 12.82 15.62 6.59
C VAL A 97 11.53 16.43 6.43
N LEU A 98 10.63 16.02 5.53
CA LEU A 98 9.34 16.66 5.34
C LEU A 98 8.51 16.63 6.63
N LEU A 99 8.41 15.46 7.28
CA LEU A 99 7.65 15.29 8.51
C LEU A 99 8.21 16.12 9.66
N LEU A 100 9.53 16.10 9.87
CA LEU A 100 10.20 16.90 10.90
C LEU A 100 10.03 18.40 10.65
N THR A 101 10.15 18.84 9.40
CA THR A 101 9.95 20.24 9.01
C THR A 101 8.51 20.67 9.32
N LEU A 102 7.52 19.89 8.89
CA LEU A 102 6.12 20.17 9.18
C LEU A 102 5.82 20.16 10.69
N GLY A 103 6.41 19.23 11.45
CA GLY A 103 6.28 19.18 12.90
C GLY A 103 6.88 20.41 13.59
N ALA A 104 8.05 20.87 13.16
CA ALA A 104 8.69 22.08 13.68
C ALA A 104 7.88 23.35 13.35
N LEU A 105 7.34 23.45 12.12
CA LEU A 105 6.45 24.54 11.73
C LEU A 105 5.15 24.52 12.54
N TYR A 106 4.57 23.34 12.76
CA TYR A 106 3.39 23.19 13.59
C TYR A 106 3.65 23.70 15.01
N GLY A 107 4.75 23.30 15.66
CA GLY A 107 5.10 23.77 17.00
C GLY A 107 5.22 25.30 17.13
N ARG A 108 5.64 25.99 16.04
CA ARG A 108 5.77 27.46 16.02
C ARG A 108 4.47 28.19 15.67
N PHE A 109 3.64 27.62 14.79
CA PHE A 109 2.48 28.31 14.21
C PHE A 109 1.14 27.65 14.57
N ALA A 110 1.10 26.75 15.55
CA ALA A 110 -0.12 26.03 15.95
C ALA A 110 -1.33 26.94 16.24
N GLN A 111 -1.10 28.16 16.75
CA GLN A 111 -2.14 29.13 17.09
C GLN A 111 -2.59 30.01 15.91
N HIS A 112 -1.92 29.95 14.75
CA HIS A 112 -2.32 30.73 13.58
C HIS A 112 -3.50 30.08 12.88
N ALA A 113 -4.54 30.86 12.57
CA ALA A 113 -5.75 30.39 11.89
C ALA A 113 -5.46 29.68 10.56
N ALA A 114 -4.42 30.14 9.83
CA ALA A 114 -3.98 29.51 8.58
C ALA A 114 -3.47 28.07 8.78
N MET A 115 -2.74 27.79 9.88
CA MET A 115 -2.23 26.45 10.17
C MET A 115 -3.37 25.49 10.53
N VAL A 116 -4.34 25.95 11.33
CA VAL A 116 -5.56 25.18 11.65
C VAL A 116 -6.38 24.88 10.39
N GLY A 117 -6.50 25.87 9.50
CA GLY A 117 -7.15 25.69 8.20
C GLY A 117 -6.44 24.66 7.31
N ALA A 118 -5.10 24.72 7.22
CA ALA A 118 -4.30 23.77 6.47
C ALA A 118 -4.45 22.33 6.99
N LEU A 119 -4.41 22.12 8.32
CA LEU A 119 -4.60 20.81 8.92
C LEU A 119 -6.01 20.24 8.69
N ARG A 120 -7.05 21.09 8.77
CA ARG A 120 -8.42 20.68 8.42
C ARG A 120 -8.51 20.27 6.95
N GLY A 121 -7.90 21.04 6.05
CA GLY A 121 -7.81 20.70 4.63
C GLY A 121 -7.11 19.37 4.40
N MET A 122 -5.99 19.13 5.06
CA MET A 122 -5.26 17.85 5.00
C MET A 122 -6.13 16.68 5.51
N GLY A 123 -6.86 16.87 6.61
CA GLY A 123 -7.81 15.90 7.12
C GLY A 123 -8.94 15.58 6.12
N ALA A 124 -9.47 16.61 5.43
CA ALA A 124 -10.48 16.43 4.40
C ALA A 124 -9.94 15.66 3.18
N VAL A 125 -8.70 15.95 2.75
CA VAL A 125 -8.03 15.20 1.67
C VAL A 125 -7.82 13.74 2.06
N ALA A 126 -7.33 13.48 3.29
CA ALA A 126 -7.16 12.11 3.79
C ALA A 126 -8.49 11.34 3.83
N ALA A 127 -9.56 11.97 4.33
CA ALA A 127 -10.90 11.39 4.32
C ALA A 127 -11.40 11.10 2.90
N GLY A 128 -11.16 12.03 1.96
CA GLY A 128 -11.50 11.85 0.54
C GLY A 128 -10.74 10.69 -0.12
N LEU A 129 -9.44 10.53 0.17
CA LEU A 129 -8.65 9.40 -0.32
C LEU A 129 -9.16 8.06 0.23
N ILE A 130 -9.44 7.99 1.54
CA ILE A 130 -10.01 6.78 2.17
C ILE A 130 -11.37 6.45 1.54
N ALA A 131 -12.23 7.44 1.37
CA ALA A 131 -13.52 7.27 0.70
C ALA A 131 -13.35 6.80 -0.75
N GLY A 132 -12.40 7.38 -1.50
CA GLY A 132 -12.08 6.96 -2.86
C GLY A 132 -11.62 5.50 -2.94
N THR A 133 -10.76 5.07 -2.02
CA THR A 133 -10.34 3.66 -1.91
C THR A 133 -11.53 2.76 -1.57
N ALA A 134 -12.40 3.17 -0.63
CA ALA A 134 -13.59 2.42 -0.27
C ALA A 134 -14.56 2.25 -1.46
N LEU A 135 -14.76 3.31 -2.25
CA LEU A 135 -15.57 3.25 -3.47
C LEU A 135 -14.96 2.32 -4.52
N LYS A 136 -13.63 2.35 -4.69
CA LYS A 136 -12.93 1.43 -5.60
C LYS A 136 -13.14 -0.03 -5.18
N LEU A 137 -13.07 -0.33 -3.88
CA LEU A 137 -13.34 -1.67 -3.35
C LEU A 137 -14.82 -2.06 -3.46
N ALA A 138 -15.74 -1.10 -3.39
CA ALA A 138 -17.18 -1.34 -3.55
C ALA A 138 -17.54 -1.89 -4.93
N ASP A 139 -16.83 -1.50 -5.99
CA ASP A 139 -17.06 -2.10 -7.33
C ASP A 139 -16.65 -3.57 -7.37
N SER A 140 -15.56 -3.94 -6.68
CA SER A 140 -15.14 -5.34 -6.56
C SER A 140 -16.16 -6.20 -5.82
N LEU A 141 -16.86 -5.64 -4.83
CA LEU A 141 -17.94 -6.34 -4.09
C LEU A 141 -19.15 -6.67 -4.98
N ARG A 142 -19.46 -5.86 -6.01
CA ARG A 142 -20.56 -6.14 -6.93
C ARG A 142 -20.32 -7.35 -7.81
N ARG A 143 -19.06 -7.64 -8.11
CA ARG A 143 -18.62 -8.80 -8.91
C ARG A 143 -18.42 -10.05 -8.07
N HIS A 144 -18.69 -9.98 -6.76
CA HIS A 144 -18.45 -11.08 -5.84
C HIS A 144 -19.44 -12.25 -6.09
N PRO A 145 -18.98 -13.51 -6.08
CA PRO A 145 -19.81 -14.70 -6.39
C PRO A 145 -21.00 -14.93 -5.45
N MET A 146 -21.08 -14.22 -4.33
CA MET A 146 -22.22 -14.26 -3.40
C MET A 146 -23.41 -13.39 -3.84
N GLY A 147 -23.22 -12.53 -4.84
CA GLY A 147 -24.17 -11.48 -5.21
C GLY A 147 -23.94 -10.17 -4.44
N ALA A 148 -24.32 -9.05 -5.07
CA ALA A 148 -24.01 -7.70 -4.56
C ALA A 148 -24.71 -7.36 -3.23
N LEU A 149 -25.94 -7.84 -3.01
CA LEU A 149 -26.72 -7.57 -1.79
C LEU A 149 -26.08 -8.15 -0.52
N PRO A 150 -25.80 -9.47 -0.41
CA PRO A 150 -25.17 -10.02 0.80
C PRO A 150 -23.75 -9.49 1.03
N ALA A 151 -22.99 -9.22 -0.04
CA ALA A 151 -21.67 -8.60 0.05
C ALA A 151 -21.76 -7.18 0.64
N LEU A 152 -22.73 -6.37 0.19
CA LEU A 152 -22.97 -5.03 0.70
C LEU A 152 -23.44 -5.04 2.16
N LEU A 153 -24.33 -5.98 2.53
CA LEU A 153 -24.81 -6.13 3.91
C LEU A 153 -23.68 -6.48 4.88
N LEU A 154 -22.78 -7.38 4.49
CA LEU A 154 -21.61 -7.72 5.29
C LEU A 154 -20.65 -6.53 5.44
N ALA A 155 -20.42 -5.77 4.37
CA ALA A 155 -19.61 -4.55 4.41
C ALA A 155 -20.24 -3.48 5.32
N ALA A 156 -21.56 -3.28 5.23
CA ALA A 156 -22.30 -2.35 6.08
C ALA A 156 -22.27 -2.78 7.55
N ALA A 157 -22.42 -4.08 7.83
CA ALA A 157 -22.33 -4.63 9.18
C ALA A 157 -20.91 -4.47 9.78
N ALA A 158 -19.87 -4.70 8.98
CA ALA A 158 -18.49 -4.48 9.40
C ALA A 158 -18.24 -2.99 9.69
N PHE A 159 -18.70 -2.10 8.82
CA PHE A 159 -18.59 -0.66 9.02
C PHE A 159 -19.32 -0.20 10.28
N ALA A 160 -20.56 -0.65 10.50
CA ALA A 160 -21.33 -0.33 11.69
C ALA A 160 -20.65 -0.86 12.97
N GLY A 161 -20.10 -2.07 12.92
CA GLY A 161 -19.36 -2.67 14.04
C GLY A 161 -18.14 -1.85 14.45
N VAL A 162 -17.36 -1.35 13.48
CA VAL A 162 -16.19 -0.50 13.75
C VAL A 162 -16.61 0.91 14.15
N ALA A 163 -17.46 1.57 13.36
CA ALA A 163 -17.73 3.00 13.46
C ALA A 163 -18.70 3.36 14.60
N LEU A 164 -19.75 2.54 14.82
CA LEU A 164 -20.78 2.81 15.82
C LEU A 164 -20.52 2.05 17.11
N ALA A 165 -20.26 0.75 17.00
CA ALA A 165 -20.09 -0.13 18.18
C ALA A 165 -18.66 -0.12 18.75
N ARG A 166 -17.68 0.50 18.05
CA ARG A 166 -16.25 0.54 18.41
C ARG A 166 -15.70 -0.83 18.80
N LEU A 167 -16.21 -1.87 18.17
CA LEU A 167 -15.79 -3.24 18.44
C LEU A 167 -14.34 -3.42 17.98
N PRO A 168 -13.54 -4.21 18.71
CA PRO A 168 -12.17 -4.43 18.33
C PRO A 168 -12.12 -5.18 16.98
N LEU A 169 -11.23 -4.73 16.11
CA LEU A 169 -11.16 -5.17 14.71
C LEU A 169 -11.01 -6.69 14.58
N HIS A 170 -10.30 -7.34 15.50
CA HIS A 170 -10.11 -8.79 15.48
C HIS A 170 -11.44 -9.54 15.58
N LEU A 171 -12.39 -9.12 16.43
CA LEU A 171 -13.70 -9.79 16.56
C LEU A 171 -14.51 -9.66 15.27
N ILE A 172 -14.49 -8.49 14.65
CA ILE A 172 -15.20 -8.23 13.39
C ILE A 172 -14.63 -9.12 12.29
N VAL A 173 -13.30 -9.22 12.19
CA VAL A 173 -12.63 -10.07 11.20
C VAL A 173 -12.94 -11.55 11.44
N PHE A 174 -12.88 -12.05 12.67
CA PHE A 174 -13.18 -13.46 12.95
C PHE A 174 -14.65 -13.81 12.69
N VAL A 175 -15.58 -12.98 13.16
CA VAL A 175 -17.02 -13.26 13.05
C VAL A 175 -17.54 -13.00 11.65
N LEU A 176 -17.39 -11.78 11.14
CA LEU A 176 -17.92 -11.40 9.82
C LEU A 176 -17.06 -11.97 8.70
N GLY A 177 -15.73 -12.02 8.87
CA GLY A 177 -14.86 -12.67 7.89
C GLY A 177 -15.10 -14.18 7.80
N GLY A 178 -15.30 -14.85 8.93
CA GLY A 178 -15.69 -16.26 8.98
C GLY A 178 -17.05 -16.52 8.34
N ALA A 179 -18.04 -15.67 8.64
CA ALA A 179 -19.37 -15.74 8.02
C ALA A 179 -19.30 -15.49 6.50
N ALA A 180 -18.53 -14.48 6.06
CA ALA A 180 -18.31 -14.19 4.65
C ALA A 180 -17.67 -15.38 3.92
N TYR A 181 -16.62 -15.97 4.51
CA TYR A 181 -15.96 -17.16 3.97
C TYR A 181 -16.94 -18.34 3.82
N GLY A 182 -17.68 -18.67 4.89
CA GLY A 182 -18.62 -19.80 4.88
C GLY A 182 -19.78 -19.61 3.88
N LEU A 183 -20.31 -18.38 3.78
CA LEU A 183 -21.34 -18.05 2.80
C LEU A 183 -20.80 -18.09 1.35
N THR A 184 -19.54 -17.70 1.14
CA THR A 184 -18.91 -17.69 -0.20
C THR A 184 -18.67 -19.12 -0.66
N TRP A 185 -18.16 -19.95 0.25
CA TRP A 185 -17.95 -21.37 0.01
C TRP A 185 -19.25 -22.10 -0.32
N ARG A 186 -20.35 -21.78 0.37
CA ARG A 186 -21.69 -22.31 0.06
C ARG A 186 -22.22 -21.80 -1.28
N ALA A 187 -21.97 -20.54 -1.64
CA ALA A 187 -22.40 -19.97 -2.91
C ALA A 187 -21.66 -20.62 -4.10
N LEU A 188 -20.34 -20.80 -4.00
CA LEU A 188 -19.52 -21.48 -5.01
C LEU A 188 -19.93 -22.95 -5.19
N ARG A 189 -20.15 -23.69 -4.09
CA ARG A 189 -20.63 -25.08 -4.15
C ARG A 189 -22.03 -25.26 -4.75
N ARG A 190 -22.87 -24.22 -4.72
CA ARG A 190 -24.18 -24.24 -5.39
C ARG A 190 -24.08 -23.95 -6.88
N GLY A 191 -23.03 -23.25 -7.32
CA GLY A 191 -22.74 -23.00 -8.74
C GLY A 191 -22.20 -24.22 -9.47
N GLU A 192 -21.37 -25.04 -8.81
CA GLU A 192 -20.82 -26.29 -9.39
C GLU A 192 -21.85 -27.42 -9.57
N ARG A 193 -23.06 -27.27 -9.03
CA ARG A 193 -24.14 -28.28 -9.08
C ARG A 193 -25.23 -27.97 -10.12
N ARG A 194 -25.07 -26.92 -10.91
CA ARG A 194 -25.92 -26.58 -12.06
C ARG A 194 -25.13 -26.76 -13.35
#